data_AF-A0A927NGJ3-F1
#
_entry.id   AF-A0A927NGJ3-F1
#
_cell.length_a   1.000
_cell.length_b   1.000
_cell.length_c   1.000
_cell.angle_alpha   90.00
_cell.angle_beta   90.00
_cell.angle_gamma   90.00
#
_symmetry.space_group_name_H-M   'P 1'
#
loop_
_entity.id
_entity.type
_entity.pdbx_description
1 polymer ?
#
loop_
_entity_poly.entity_id
_entity_poly.type
_entity_poly.pdbx_seq_one_letter_code
_entity_poly.pdbx_strand_id
1 'polypeptide(L)'
;MFFWWIKRGITALLAGVIAVGICLLVSVASVGKFGAYAGERTYYLDSASSQGLQTSRLEGLDFLRVKGESVFIASDTQPHVQEIIKSYGASVVWTEQIDGVTSYYCYTPRWKETVVVNGRRVNLHIACVNGGFALGSPIIFGGY
;
A
#
# COMPACT_ATOMS: atom_id res chain seq x y z
N MET A 1 33.35 3.57 41.13
CA MET A 1 32.45 4.61 40.56
C MET A 1 32.56 4.71 39.03
N PHE A 2 33.76 4.70 38.43
CA PHE A 2 34.00 4.81 36.97
C PHE A 2 33.33 3.74 36.09
N PHE A 3 33.33 2.46 36.52
CA PHE A 3 32.77 1.33 35.76
C PHE A 3 31.24 1.41 35.55
N TRP A 4 30.55 2.14 36.43
CA TRP A 4 29.09 2.31 36.37
C TRP A 4 28.66 3.37 35.33
N TRP A 5 29.49 4.40 35.12
CA TRP A 5 29.28 5.43 34.10
C TRP A 5 29.48 4.88 32.69
N ILE A 6 30.47 4.01 32.49
CA ILE A 6 30.71 3.34 31.20
C ILE A 6 29.53 2.44 30.83
N LYS A 7 29.03 1.64 31.77
CA LYS A 7 27.86 0.78 31.54
C LYS A 7 26.61 1.60 31.17
N ARG A 8 26.38 2.73 31.85
CA ARG A 8 25.26 3.64 31.53
C ARG A 8 25.39 4.31 30.17
N GLY A 9 26.60 4.70 29.79
CA GLY A 9 26.89 5.26 28.46
C GLY A 9 26.64 4.26 27.33
N ILE A 10 27.09 3.02 27.49
CA ILE A 10 26.86 1.94 26.51
C ILE A 10 25.38 1.61 26.38
N THR A 11 24.63 1.51 27.50
CA THR A 11 23.18 1.26 27.45
C THR A 11 22.40 2.41 26.80
N ALA A 12 22.80 3.66 27.04
CA ALA A 12 22.16 4.82 26.41
C ALA A 12 22.40 4.84 24.89
N LEU A 13 23.62 4.49 24.45
CA LEU A 13 23.97 4.42 23.03
C LEU A 13 23.21 3.28 22.33
N LEU A 14 23.10 2.10 22.95
CA LEU A 14 22.30 0.99 22.43
C LEU A 14 20.81 1.34 22.33
N ALA A 15 20.25 1.98 23.37
CA ALA A 15 18.86 2.42 23.34
C ALA A 15 18.61 3.46 22.24
N GLY A 16 19.56 4.38 22.01
CA GLY A 16 19.50 5.36 20.92
C GLY A 16 19.48 4.71 19.53
N VAL A 17 20.35 3.72 19.29
CA VAL A 17 20.39 2.98 18.01
C VAL A 17 19.07 2.23 17.77
N ILE A 18 18.52 1.59 18.80
CA ILE A 18 17.23 0.90 18.71
C ILE A 18 16.10 1.88 18.37
N ALA A 19 16.06 3.04 19.04
CA ALA A 19 15.04 4.06 18.79
C ALA A 19 15.10 4.60 17.35
N VAL A 20 16.31 4.90 16.85
CA VAL A 20 16.49 5.32 15.44
C VAL A 20 16.07 4.21 14.47
N GLY A 21 16.44 2.96 14.76
CA GLY A 21 16.01 1.81 13.97
C GLY A 21 14.48 1.67 13.90
N ILE A 22 13.80 1.80 15.04
CA ILE A 22 12.33 1.78 15.11
C ILE A 22 11.73 2.95 14.32
N CYS A 23 12.25 4.17 14.47
CA CYS A 23 11.78 5.34 13.72
C CYS A 23 11.92 5.17 12.21
N LEU A 24 13.03 4.60 11.73
CA LEU A 24 13.24 4.32 10.32
C LEU A 24 12.26 3.26 9.82
N LEU A 25 12.04 2.19 10.58
CA LEU A 25 11.06 1.16 10.23
C LEU A 25 9.64 1.71 10.15
N VAL A 26 9.23 2.55 11.10
CA VAL A 26 7.91 3.20 11.10
C VAL A 26 7.76 4.15 9.91
N SER A 27 8.81 4.94 9.61
CA SER A 27 8.81 5.86 8.47
C SER A 27 8.72 5.14 7.13
N VAL A 28 9.34 3.96 6.99
CA VAL A 28 9.21 3.16 5.76
C VAL A 28 7.84 2.49 5.68
N ALA A 29 7.33 1.98 6.81
CA ALA A 29 6.01 1.36 6.86
C ALA A 29 4.87 2.35 6.56
N SER A 30 5.05 3.65 6.83
CA SER A 30 4.04 4.68 6.57
C SER A 30 3.95 5.12 5.10
N VAL A 31 4.93 4.77 4.25
CA VAL A 31 4.97 5.19 2.84
C VAL A 31 3.91 4.46 1.97
N GLY A 32 3.40 3.31 2.43
CA GLY A 32 2.38 2.53 1.71
C GLY A 32 2.92 1.83 0.46
N LYS A 33 2.17 0.87 -0.08
CA LYS A 33 2.48 0.13 -1.31
C LYS A 33 2.52 1.04 -2.54
N PHE A 34 1.77 2.14 -2.51
CA PHE A 34 1.70 3.11 -3.60
C PHE A 34 2.46 4.41 -3.30
N GLY A 35 3.48 4.34 -2.45
CA GLY A 35 4.32 5.48 -2.06
C GLY A 35 4.91 6.32 -3.19
N ALA A 36 5.14 5.70 -4.36
CA ALA A 36 5.67 6.37 -5.56
C ALA A 36 4.65 7.28 -6.28
N TYR A 37 3.37 7.21 -5.91
CA TYR A 37 2.29 7.96 -6.55
C TYR A 37 1.80 9.08 -5.62
N ALA A 38 1.79 10.31 -6.15
CA ALA A 38 1.17 11.46 -5.54
C ALA A 38 -0.29 11.53 -6.01
N GLY A 39 -1.20 11.00 -5.20
CA GLY A 39 -2.62 10.92 -5.51
C GLY A 39 -3.46 10.84 -4.23
N GLU A 40 -4.78 10.83 -4.37
CA GLU A 40 -5.71 10.73 -3.26
C GLU A 40 -5.67 9.31 -2.68
N ARG A 41 -5.22 9.18 -1.42
CA ARG A 41 -5.03 7.88 -0.76
C ARG A 41 -6.20 7.54 0.14
N THR A 42 -6.55 6.26 0.13
CA THR A 42 -7.50 5.66 1.05
C THR A 42 -6.89 4.40 1.63
N TYR A 43 -6.91 4.29 2.96
CA TYR A 43 -6.51 3.12 3.71
C TYR A 43 -7.74 2.43 4.28
N TYR A 44 -7.77 1.11 4.13
CA TYR A 44 -8.83 0.26 4.69
C TYR A 44 -8.28 -0.44 5.94
N LEU A 45 -8.77 -0.03 7.10
CA LEU A 45 -8.36 -0.57 8.40
C LEU A 45 -9.25 -1.75 8.81
N ASP A 46 -8.65 -2.69 9.53
CA ASP A 46 -9.26 -3.89 10.13
C ASP A 46 -9.79 -4.93 9.13
N SER A 47 -10.26 -4.50 7.95
CA SER A 47 -10.74 -5.35 6.87
C SER A 47 -10.42 -4.75 5.50
N ALA A 48 -9.94 -5.59 4.57
CA ALA A 48 -9.88 -5.26 3.15
C ALA A 48 -11.25 -5.54 2.52
N SER A 49 -12.27 -4.76 2.91
CA SER A 49 -13.61 -4.82 2.34
C SER A 49 -14.30 -3.47 2.46
N SER A 50 -15.41 -3.28 1.75
CA SER A 50 -16.23 -2.06 1.84
C SER A 50 -16.79 -1.76 3.25
N GLN A 51 -16.73 -2.74 4.16
CA GLN A 51 -17.19 -2.60 5.55
C GLN A 51 -16.07 -2.21 6.53
N GLY A 52 -14.82 -2.12 6.06
CA GLY A 52 -13.70 -1.65 6.87
C GLY A 52 -13.75 -0.14 7.09
N LEU A 53 -13.08 0.34 8.15
CA LEU A 53 -12.92 1.77 8.39
C LEU A 53 -12.01 2.35 7.30
N GLN A 54 -12.52 3.35 6.57
CA GLN A 54 -11.77 4.06 5.54
C GLN A 54 -11.20 5.35 6.12
N THR A 55 -9.91 5.60 5.86
CA THR A 55 -9.26 6.86 6.24
C THR A 55 -8.25 7.29 5.17
N SER A 56 -8.14 8.60 4.96
CA SER A 56 -7.09 9.18 4.10
C SER A 56 -5.78 9.43 4.84
N ARG A 57 -5.79 9.35 6.17
CA ARG A 57 -4.62 9.59 7.03
C ARG A 57 -4.51 8.52 8.09
N LEU A 58 -3.29 8.01 8.26
CA LEU A 58 -2.94 7.11 9.35
C LEU A 58 -2.49 7.93 10.56
N GLU A 59 -3.01 7.61 11.75
CA GLU A 59 -2.59 8.22 13.00
C GLU A 59 -1.94 7.19 13.92
N GLY A 60 -0.92 7.61 14.67
CA GLY A 60 -0.23 6.76 15.63
C GLY A 60 0.23 5.41 15.05
N LEU A 61 -0.42 4.32 15.49
CA LEU A 61 -0.10 2.94 15.12
C LEU A 61 -1.10 2.33 14.12
N ASP A 62 -1.94 3.12 13.46
CA ASP A 62 -2.95 2.63 12.51
C ASP A 62 -2.36 1.83 11.35
N PHE A 63 -1.09 2.05 11.00
CA PHE A 63 -0.39 1.27 9.97
C PHE A 63 -0.38 -0.24 10.27
N LEU A 64 -0.49 -0.66 11.54
CA LEU A 64 -0.60 -2.07 11.93
C LEU A 64 -1.97 -2.70 11.59
N ARG A 65 -2.99 -1.84 11.42
CA ARG A 65 -4.37 -2.23 11.15
C ARG A 65 -4.71 -2.19 9.67
N VAL A 66 -3.85 -1.61 8.84
CA VAL A 66 -4.04 -1.52 7.39
C VAL A 66 -4.16 -2.93 6.81
N LYS A 67 -5.31 -3.20 6.19
CA LYS A 67 -5.57 -4.43 5.42
C LYS A 67 -5.62 -4.17 3.92
N GLY A 68 -5.91 -2.93 3.52
CA GLY A 68 -5.85 -2.51 2.14
C GLY A 68 -5.46 -1.05 1.98
N GLU A 69 -5.06 -0.71 0.77
CA GLU A 69 -4.67 0.63 0.36
C GLU A 69 -5.15 0.86 -1.07
N SER A 70 -5.61 2.06 -1.37
CA SER A 70 -5.79 2.52 -2.74
C SER A 70 -5.31 3.96 -2.91
N VAL A 71 -4.85 4.28 -4.11
CA VAL A 71 -4.52 5.65 -4.53
C VAL A 71 -5.21 5.95 -5.85
N PHE A 72 -5.83 7.12 -5.96
CA PHE A 72 -6.36 7.64 -7.22
C PHE A 72 -5.43 8.74 -7.75
N ILE A 73 -5.06 8.64 -9.02
CA ILE A 73 -4.21 9.59 -9.73
C ILE A 73 -5.06 10.23 -10.83
N ALA A 74 -5.37 11.52 -10.65
CA ALA A 74 -6.01 12.33 -11.68
C ALA A 74 -5.03 12.54 -12.84
N SER A 75 -5.49 12.28 -14.07
CA SER A 75 -4.69 12.41 -15.28
C SER A 75 -5.59 12.56 -16.49
N ASP A 76 -5.27 13.50 -17.37
CA ASP A 76 -5.95 13.67 -18.66
C ASP A 76 -5.49 12.64 -19.71
N THR A 77 -4.42 11.89 -19.40
CA THR A 77 -3.88 10.84 -20.24
C THR A 77 -4.06 9.46 -19.60
N GLN A 78 -4.27 8.44 -20.44
CA GLN A 78 -4.31 7.06 -19.97
C GLN A 78 -2.95 6.64 -19.40
N PRO A 79 -2.91 5.91 -18.27
CA PRO A 79 -1.66 5.45 -17.70
C PRO A 79 -0.94 4.45 -18.63
N HIS A 80 0.39 4.44 -18.56
CA HIS A 80 1.20 3.35 -19.10
C HIS A 80 1.06 2.09 -18.21
N VAL A 81 -0.11 1.45 -18.24
CA VAL A 81 -0.49 0.33 -17.36
C VAL A 81 0.56 -0.78 -17.32
N GLN A 82 1.15 -1.12 -18.48
CA GLN A 82 2.17 -2.16 -18.56
C GLN A 82 3.45 -1.80 -17.79
N GLU A 83 3.83 -0.52 -17.76
CA GLU A 83 4.98 -0.05 -17.00
C GLU A 83 4.71 -0.10 -15.50
N ILE A 84 3.48 0.25 -15.08
CA ILE A 84 3.02 0.13 -13.69
C ILE A 84 3.07 -1.34 -13.25
N ILE A 85 2.48 -2.24 -14.03
CA ILE A 85 2.48 -3.69 -13.74
C ILE A 85 3.92 -4.20 -13.59
N LYS A 86 4.81 -3.79 -14.52
CA LYS A 86 6.21 -4.19 -14.51
C LYS A 86 6.97 -3.65 -13.29
N SER A 87 6.73 -2.39 -12.88
CA SER A 87 7.40 -1.79 -11.73
C SER A 87 7.10 -2.56 -10.43
N TYR A 88 5.87 -3.06 -10.30
CA TYR A 88 5.44 -3.93 -9.19
C TYR A 88 5.85 -5.40 -9.34
N GLY A 89 6.47 -5.77 -10.47
CA GLY A 89 6.82 -7.16 -10.78
C GLY A 89 5.59 -8.07 -10.80
N ALA A 90 4.46 -7.52 -11.26
CA ALA A 90 3.17 -8.20 -11.30
C ALA A 90 2.89 -8.80 -12.68
N SER A 91 1.90 -9.66 -12.77
CA SER A 91 1.30 -10.14 -14.02
C SER A 91 -0.22 -9.95 -13.99
N VAL A 92 -0.81 -9.64 -15.14
CA VAL A 92 -2.27 -9.61 -15.29
C VAL A 92 -2.80 -11.02 -15.20
N VAL A 93 -3.76 -11.25 -14.31
CA VAL A 93 -4.48 -12.51 -14.19
C VAL A 93 -5.89 -12.40 -14.74
N TRP A 94 -6.48 -11.21 -14.82
CA TRP A 94 -7.80 -10.97 -15.40
C TRP A 94 -7.92 -9.51 -15.83
N THR A 95 -8.66 -9.26 -16.91
CA THR A 95 -9.04 -7.90 -17.33
C THR A 95 -10.53 -7.87 -17.59
N GLU A 96 -11.21 -6.81 -17.17
CA GLU A 96 -12.59 -6.54 -17.53
C GLU A 96 -12.76 -5.08 -17.94
N GLN A 97 -13.79 -4.82 -18.75
CA GLN A 97 -14.18 -3.49 -19.15
C GLN A 97 -15.69 -3.33 -18.93
N ILE A 98 -16.08 -2.40 -18.05
CA ILE A 98 -17.46 -2.15 -17.67
C ILE A 98 -17.65 -0.63 -17.58
N ASP A 99 -18.68 -0.08 -18.22
CA ASP A 99 -19.07 1.34 -18.15
C ASP A 99 -17.92 2.34 -18.32
N GLY A 100 -17.00 2.06 -19.25
CA GLY A 100 -15.86 2.94 -19.53
C GLY A 100 -14.69 2.81 -18.54
N VAL A 101 -14.78 1.90 -17.57
CA VAL A 101 -13.70 1.52 -16.66
C VAL A 101 -13.00 0.27 -17.22
N THR A 102 -11.67 0.33 -17.38
CA THR A 102 -10.86 -0.86 -17.67
C THR A 102 -10.11 -1.28 -16.40
N SER A 103 -10.47 -2.45 -15.87
CA SER A 103 -9.92 -3.01 -14.64
C SER A 103 -8.94 -4.13 -14.95
N TYR A 104 -7.69 -3.97 -14.51
CA TYR A 104 -6.63 -4.97 -14.58
C TYR A 104 -6.42 -5.58 -13.20
N TYR A 105 -6.77 -6.84 -13.06
CA TYR A 105 -6.52 -7.64 -11.87
C TYR A 105 -5.18 -8.32 -12.02
N CYS A 106 -4.29 -8.05 -11.09
CA CYS A 106 -2.90 -8.44 -11.15
C CYS A 106 -2.47 -9.24 -9.92
N TYR A 107 -1.45 -10.07 -10.10
CA TYR A 107 -0.77 -10.77 -9.03
C TYR A 107 0.72 -10.45 -9.03
N THR A 108 1.28 -10.13 -7.87
CA THR A 108 2.72 -10.06 -7.64
C THR A 108 3.12 -10.97 -6.49
N PRO A 109 4.19 -11.78 -6.62
CA PRO A 109 4.70 -12.58 -5.51
C PRO A 109 5.35 -11.73 -4.40
N ARG A 110 5.54 -10.42 -4.62
CA ARG A 110 6.16 -9.50 -3.65
C ARG A 110 5.24 -9.14 -2.49
N TRP A 111 3.94 -9.32 -2.63
CA TRP A 111 2.94 -8.96 -1.62
C TRP A 111 2.26 -10.20 -1.06
N LYS A 112 2.11 -10.25 0.27
CA LYS A 112 1.55 -11.41 0.96
C LYS A 112 0.03 -11.41 0.94
N GLU A 113 -0.59 -10.24 1.15
CA GLU A 113 -2.05 -10.13 1.17
C GLU A 113 -2.60 -10.40 -0.23
N THR A 114 -3.66 -11.20 -0.33
CA THR A 114 -4.26 -11.61 -1.60
C THR A 114 -5.74 -11.90 -1.38
N VAL A 115 -6.57 -11.59 -2.37
CA VAL A 115 -7.98 -11.99 -2.44
C VAL A 115 -8.20 -12.90 -3.65
N VAL A 116 -9.29 -13.66 -3.65
CA VAL A 116 -9.67 -14.51 -4.78
C VAL A 116 -10.80 -13.84 -5.55
N VAL A 117 -10.56 -13.51 -6.82
CA VAL A 117 -11.54 -12.94 -7.75
C VAL A 117 -11.68 -13.91 -8.92
N ASN A 118 -12.88 -14.40 -9.20
CA ASN A 118 -13.14 -15.38 -10.27
C ASN A 118 -12.19 -16.59 -10.24
N GLY A 119 -11.92 -17.12 -9.04
CA GLY A 119 -10.99 -18.25 -8.83
C GLY A 119 -9.51 -17.92 -8.99
N ARG A 120 -9.14 -16.65 -9.20
CA ARG A 120 -7.77 -16.20 -9.39
C ARG A 120 -7.28 -15.38 -8.20
N ARG A 121 -6.04 -15.60 -7.81
CA ARG A 121 -5.36 -14.81 -6.77
C ARG A 121 -5.05 -13.41 -7.31
N VAL A 122 -5.51 -12.38 -6.61
CA VAL A 122 -5.30 -10.97 -6.95
C VAL A 122 -4.77 -10.25 -5.72
N ASN A 123 -3.75 -9.43 -5.89
CA ASN A 123 -3.23 -8.57 -4.83
C ASN A 123 -2.84 -7.16 -5.29
N LEU A 124 -2.96 -6.89 -6.59
CA LEU A 124 -2.86 -5.58 -7.20
C LEU A 124 -4.07 -5.39 -8.12
N HIS A 125 -4.77 -4.27 -8.01
CA HIS A 125 -5.84 -3.89 -8.90
C HIS A 125 -5.53 -2.52 -9.50
N ILE A 126 -5.71 -2.38 -10.82
CA ILE A 126 -5.54 -1.13 -11.54
C ILE A 126 -6.85 -0.85 -12.28
N ALA A 127 -7.56 0.22 -11.90
CA ALA A 127 -8.76 0.65 -12.60
C ALA A 127 -8.48 1.93 -13.36
N CYS A 128 -8.65 1.90 -14.68
CA CYS A 128 -8.47 3.07 -15.55
C CYS A 128 -9.84 3.64 -15.90
N VAL A 129 -10.02 4.94 -15.67
CA VAL A 129 -11.28 5.65 -15.95
C VAL A 129 -11.01 6.91 -16.77
N ASN A 130 -12.05 7.55 -17.27
CA ASN A 130 -11.90 8.88 -17.85
C ASN A 130 -11.48 9.87 -16.76
N GLY A 131 -10.33 10.53 -16.93
CA GLY A 131 -9.79 11.49 -15.96
C GLY A 131 -8.81 10.92 -14.95
N GLY A 132 -8.42 9.64 -15.04
CA GLY A 132 -7.33 9.12 -14.23
C GLY A 132 -7.27 7.60 -14.10
N PHE A 133 -6.58 7.16 -13.06
CA PHE A 133 -6.51 5.74 -12.72
C PHE A 133 -6.34 5.54 -11.22
N ALA A 134 -6.91 4.45 -10.72
CA ALA A 134 -6.75 3.98 -9.35
C ALA A 134 -5.83 2.76 -9.30
N LEU A 135 -5.00 2.70 -8.27
CA LEU A 135 -4.26 1.51 -7.88
C LEU A 135 -4.78 1.05 -6.52
N GLY A 136 -4.91 -0.26 -6.30
CA GLY A 136 -5.29 -0.78 -4.99
C GLY A 136 -4.71 -2.14 -4.66
N SER A 137 -4.61 -2.42 -3.37
CA SER A 137 -4.17 -3.70 -2.81
C SER A 137 -5.04 -4.06 -1.61
N PRO A 138 -5.53 -5.30 -1.49
CA PRO A 138 -5.43 -6.36 -2.49
C PRO A 138 -6.33 -6.11 -3.73
N ILE A 139 -7.42 -5.37 -3.55
CA ILE A 139 -8.33 -4.87 -4.58
C ILE A 139 -8.84 -3.50 -4.11
N ILE A 140 -9.29 -2.68 -5.05
CA ILE A 140 -9.94 -1.40 -4.73
C ILE A 140 -11.40 -1.65 -4.35
N PHE A 141 -11.88 -0.99 -3.29
CA PHE A 141 -13.26 -1.08 -2.82
C PHE A 141 -13.97 0.27 -3.01
N GLY A 142 -15.29 0.25 -3.21
CA GLY A 142 -16.10 1.47 -3.17
C GLY A 142 -16.54 2.08 -4.51
N GLY A 143 -16.22 1.47 -5.65
CA GLY A 143 -16.56 2.02 -6.98
C GLY A 143 -15.70 3.24 -7.35
N TYR A 144 -15.87 3.73 -8.59
CA TYR A 144 -15.20 4.92 -9.14
C TYR A 144 -16.21 5.72 -9.95
#